data_AF-A0A966UP42-F1
#
_entry.id   AF-A0A966UP42-F1
#
_cell.length_a   1.000
_cell.length_b   1.000
_cell.length_c   1.000
_cell.angle_alpha   90.00
_cell.angle_beta   90.00
_cell.angle_gamma   90.00
#
_symmetry.space_group_name_H-M   'P 1'
#
loop_
_entity.id
_entity.type
_entity.pdbx_description
1 polymer ?
#
loop_
_entity_poly.entity_id
_entity_poly.type
_entity_poly.pdbx_seq_one_letter_code
_entity_poly.pdbx_strand_id
1 'polypeptide(L)'
;MAEEGAFWNNWKNQALPSSGSTISNVQGGYAGYKGGQLSVATDPFAMDLINSSPAQIKEVADLLVAAGYLKVSTNKYNKTIADAYSKANGELAIEASRTGRPALTLREFLIENTAPRSASGAPKGPSTQRTTRIDDDSTADARVAKALERFGLEITPERLKEWRKKLQAEQKKNPITTKYSVKDGVNVASTTGGLDDDFWLEQNIAKAFKSEIDANALKDPEIEKRTKLKSIYNQVTKGLTGDALASAGAKTEYGRGLTETINKVKEYALESGATITDDEARNFAQQIYDSGQENDRATVLSMLRGNILVGKDGVLGGRAGENLAKLQKAAKANGLDLNKAFGAEVQNWIQNIEAGESVDTYKQIIRNVAKLGLPEKVGGLLDQGVDLETIYNPYRRQMAALLELDEDAISLDDPLLREAIGPDKEQTLYDYRKTIRKDPRWQYTDNAREEVSNIALRVLRDFGFQG
;
A
#
# COMPACT_ATOMS: atom_id res chain seq x y z
N MET A 1 -52.37 -17.83 32.09
CA MET A 1 -51.48 -17.72 30.91
C MET A 1 -52.26 -18.27 29.74
N ALA A 2 -52.67 -17.39 28.82
CA ALA A 2 -53.32 -17.77 27.58
C ALA A 2 -52.30 -17.54 26.46
N GLU A 3 -52.12 -18.54 25.59
CA GLU A 3 -51.22 -18.51 24.45
C GLU A 3 -51.50 -17.30 23.56
N GLU A 4 -50.45 -16.53 23.24
CA GLU A 4 -50.52 -15.44 22.27
C GLU A 4 -50.91 -16.00 20.90
N GLY A 5 -52.11 -15.62 20.42
CA GLY A 5 -52.64 -16.06 19.14
C GLY A 5 -51.72 -15.72 17.97
N ALA A 6 -51.51 -16.70 17.09
CA ALA A 6 -50.70 -16.65 15.87
C ALA A 6 -50.99 -15.47 14.91
N PHE A 7 -52.09 -14.74 15.12
CA PHE A 7 -52.44 -13.54 14.36
C PHE A 7 -51.40 -12.43 14.48
N TRP A 8 -50.86 -12.17 15.68
CA TRP A 8 -49.94 -11.05 15.91
C TRP A 8 -48.49 -11.34 15.48
N ASN A 9 -48.11 -12.62 15.37
CA ASN A 9 -46.74 -13.03 15.05
C ASN A 9 -46.39 -12.93 13.55
N ASN A 10 -47.39 -12.92 12.66
CA ASN A 10 -47.17 -12.82 11.20
C ASN A 10 -46.98 -11.37 10.72
N TRP A 11 -47.13 -10.40 11.61
CA TRP A 11 -47.06 -8.96 11.33
C TRP A 11 -45.68 -8.35 11.64
N LYS A 12 -44.69 -9.21 11.88
CA LYS A 12 -43.28 -8.84 11.97
C LYS A 12 -42.73 -8.66 10.55
N ASN A 13 -42.27 -7.44 10.24
CA ASN A 13 -41.31 -7.11 9.17
C ASN A 13 -41.84 -6.90 7.74
N GLN A 14 -42.70 -5.90 7.49
CA GLN A 14 -42.67 -5.20 6.18
C GLN A 14 -42.85 -3.69 6.34
N ALA A 15 -41.75 -3.00 6.63
CA ALA A 15 -41.55 -1.69 6.02
C ALA A 15 -41.28 -1.95 4.53
N LEU A 16 -42.30 -1.76 3.68
CA LEU A 16 -42.34 -1.96 2.22
C LEU A 16 -42.46 -3.43 1.74
N PRO A 17 -43.42 -3.75 0.83
CA PRO A 17 -43.24 -4.86 -0.08
C PRO A 17 -42.16 -4.49 -1.12
N SER A 18 -41.34 -5.46 -1.50
CA SER A 18 -40.44 -5.33 -2.65
C SER A 18 -41.25 -5.20 -3.93
N SER A 19 -41.59 -3.98 -4.34
CA SER A 19 -41.90 -3.66 -5.74
C SER A 19 -40.95 -2.57 -6.20
N GLY A 20 -40.03 -2.95 -7.08
CA GLY A 20 -39.06 -2.04 -7.66
C GLY A 20 -39.75 -0.87 -8.36
N SER A 21 -39.45 0.34 -7.91
CA SER A 21 -39.53 1.52 -8.73
C SER A 21 -38.50 2.51 -8.21
N THR A 22 -37.49 2.71 -9.04
CA THR A 22 -36.39 3.65 -8.90
C THR A 22 -36.85 5.02 -8.46
N ILE A 23 -36.11 5.59 -7.51
CA ILE A 23 -36.04 7.02 -7.27
C ILE A 23 -35.55 7.67 -8.56
N SER A 24 -36.40 8.43 -9.24
CA SER A 24 -35.97 9.32 -10.32
C SER A 24 -36.08 10.77 -9.89
N ASN A 25 -34.92 11.41 -9.99
CA ASN A 25 -34.57 12.76 -9.63
C ASN A 25 -35.39 13.84 -10.35
N VAL A 26 -35.44 15.02 -9.75
CA VAL A 26 -36.11 16.23 -10.23
C VAL A 26 -35.37 16.84 -11.43
N GLN A 27 -36.05 17.05 -12.57
CA GLN A 27 -35.77 18.16 -13.49
C GLN A 27 -36.96 18.40 -14.44
N GLY A 28 -37.33 19.68 -14.59
CA GLY A 28 -38.61 20.12 -15.13
C GLY A 28 -38.74 20.16 -16.65
N GLY A 29 -39.84 20.79 -17.08
CA GLY A 29 -40.09 21.20 -18.46
C GLY A 29 -41.12 20.34 -19.19
N TYR A 30 -42.39 20.74 -19.05
CA TYR A 30 -43.49 20.51 -20.00
C TYR A 30 -43.25 19.49 -21.13
N ALA A 31 -43.71 18.26 -20.93
CA ALA A 31 -44.03 17.35 -22.03
C ALA A 31 -45.28 16.55 -21.65
N GLY A 32 -46.32 16.66 -22.48
CA GLY A 32 -47.67 16.19 -22.21
C GLY A 32 -47.76 14.69 -21.91
N TYR A 33 -48.51 14.36 -20.86
CA TYR A 33 -48.84 12.99 -20.47
C TYR A 33 -49.73 12.33 -21.53
N LYS A 34 -49.20 11.29 -22.20
CA LYS A 34 -49.98 10.29 -22.93
C LYS A 34 -50.35 9.17 -21.96
N GLY A 35 -51.64 8.86 -21.87
CA GLY A 35 -52.24 7.93 -20.90
C GLY A 35 -51.70 6.51 -21.01
N GLY A 36 -50.88 6.13 -20.03
CA GLY A 36 -50.55 4.74 -19.72
C GLY A 36 -51.62 4.10 -18.84
N GLN A 37 -51.75 2.77 -18.94
CA GLN A 37 -52.71 1.95 -18.18
C GLN A 37 -52.71 2.31 -16.69
N LEU A 38 -53.88 2.65 -16.17
CA LEU A 38 -54.14 2.80 -14.74
C LEU A 38 -53.99 1.42 -14.06
N SER A 39 -52.79 1.12 -13.54
CA SER A 39 -52.68 0.12 -12.49
C SER A 39 -53.28 0.73 -11.21
N VAL A 40 -54.43 0.21 -10.80
CA VAL A 40 -55.07 0.62 -9.55
C VAL A 40 -54.18 0.11 -8.42
N ALA A 41 -53.39 0.99 -7.81
CA ALA A 41 -52.60 0.65 -6.64
C ALA A 41 -53.56 0.28 -5.49
N THR A 42 -53.62 -1.00 -5.14
CA THR A 42 -54.40 -1.51 -4.01
C THR A 42 -53.70 -1.15 -2.72
N ASP A 43 -54.40 -0.52 -1.77
CA ASP A 43 -53.88 -0.28 -0.42
C ASP A 43 -53.68 -1.64 0.30
N PRO A 44 -52.42 -2.04 0.57
CA PRO A 44 -52.13 -3.34 1.16
C PRO A 44 -52.69 -3.49 2.58
N PHE A 45 -52.81 -2.40 3.34
CA PHE A 45 -53.34 -2.44 4.72
C PHE A 45 -54.86 -2.61 4.73
N ALA A 46 -55.56 -1.98 3.77
CA ALA A 46 -56.98 -2.19 3.59
C ALA A 46 -57.30 -3.64 3.19
N MET A 47 -56.46 -4.26 2.35
CA MET A 47 -56.61 -5.67 1.96
C MET A 47 -56.38 -6.64 3.12
N ASP A 48 -55.46 -6.33 4.04
CA ASP A 48 -55.25 -7.15 5.23
C ASP A 48 -56.48 -7.16 6.16
N LEU A 49 -57.12 -6.00 6.35
CA LEU A 49 -58.36 -5.92 7.10
C LEU A 49 -59.54 -6.61 6.41
N ILE A 50 -59.60 -6.62 5.08
CA ILE A 50 -60.63 -7.35 4.31
C ILE A 50 -60.51 -8.86 4.51
N ASN A 51 -59.27 -9.36 4.59
CA ASN A 51 -58.98 -10.79 4.75
C ASN A 51 -58.98 -11.26 6.22
N SER A 52 -59.15 -10.34 7.17
CA SER A 52 -59.19 -10.62 8.60
C SER A 52 -60.57 -11.13 9.05
N SER A 53 -60.58 -12.02 10.05
CA SER A 53 -61.82 -12.48 10.69
C SER A 53 -62.49 -11.35 11.49
N PRO A 54 -63.82 -11.41 11.74
CA PRO A 54 -64.53 -10.41 12.55
C PRO A 54 -63.93 -10.17 13.94
N ALA A 55 -63.34 -11.20 14.56
CA ALA A 55 -62.67 -11.11 15.86
C ALA A 55 -61.37 -10.28 15.77
N GLN A 56 -60.59 -10.49 14.71
CA GLN A 56 -59.35 -9.75 14.44
C GLN A 56 -59.63 -8.29 14.09
N ILE A 57 -60.65 -8.05 13.25
CA ILE A 57 -61.12 -6.70 12.94
C ILE A 57 -61.55 -5.98 14.23
N LYS A 58 -62.23 -6.69 15.14
CA LYS A 58 -62.65 -6.12 16.43
C LYS A 58 -61.47 -5.75 17.33
N GLU A 59 -60.45 -6.60 17.40
CA GLU A 59 -59.26 -6.34 18.22
C GLU A 59 -58.49 -5.13 17.69
N VAL A 60 -58.29 -5.05 16.38
CA VAL A 60 -57.66 -3.91 15.71
C VAL A 60 -58.50 -2.63 15.89
N ALA A 61 -59.82 -2.71 15.73
CA ALA A 61 -60.72 -1.57 15.93
C ALA A 61 -60.64 -1.03 17.37
N ASP A 62 -60.55 -1.91 18.38
CA ASP A 62 -60.42 -1.50 19.77
C ASP A 62 -59.11 -0.77 20.05
N LEU A 63 -58.00 -1.25 19.49
CA LEU A 63 -56.70 -0.60 19.61
C LEU A 63 -56.67 0.74 18.87
N LEU A 64 -57.23 0.83 17.67
CA LEU A 64 -57.34 2.09 16.92
C LEU A 64 -58.24 3.10 17.62
N VAL A 65 -59.31 2.66 18.29
CA VAL A 65 -60.14 3.53 19.12
C VAL A 65 -59.38 4.02 20.34
N ALA A 66 -58.67 3.12 21.02
CA ALA A 66 -57.87 3.47 22.20
C ALA A 66 -56.74 4.45 21.85
N ALA A 67 -56.13 4.30 20.67
CA ALA A 67 -55.09 5.18 20.14
C ALA A 67 -55.62 6.43 19.42
N GLY A 68 -56.95 6.63 19.35
CA GLY A 68 -57.57 7.83 18.79
C GLY A 68 -57.62 7.91 17.25
N TYR A 69 -57.24 6.85 16.53
CA TYR A 69 -57.35 6.78 15.07
C TYR A 69 -58.77 6.49 14.60
N LEU A 70 -59.58 5.82 15.42
CA LEU A 70 -60.96 5.44 15.11
C LEU A 70 -61.92 5.94 16.21
N LYS A 71 -63.11 6.42 15.85
CA LYS A 71 -64.08 6.94 16.84
C LYS A 71 -64.88 5.86 17.55
N VAL A 72 -65.28 4.82 16.82
CA VAL A 72 -66.16 3.76 17.30
C VAL A 72 -65.63 2.42 16.83
N SER A 73 -65.58 1.45 17.74
CA SER A 73 -65.11 0.11 17.44
C SER A 73 -66.11 -0.67 16.57
N THR A 74 -65.62 -1.54 15.70
CA THR A 74 -66.40 -2.36 14.77
C THR A 74 -65.80 -3.76 14.69
N ASN A 75 -66.62 -4.78 14.45
CA ASN A 75 -66.17 -6.14 14.11
C ASN A 75 -66.36 -6.47 12.63
N LYS A 76 -66.71 -5.47 11.81
CA LYS A 76 -66.89 -5.59 10.36
C LYS A 76 -66.00 -4.59 9.64
N TYR A 77 -65.43 -5.02 8.53
CA TYR A 77 -64.71 -4.16 7.61
C TYR A 77 -65.61 -3.02 7.12
N ASN A 78 -65.07 -1.81 7.09
CA ASN A 78 -65.62 -0.66 6.39
C ASN A 78 -64.48 0.31 6.04
N LYS A 79 -64.78 1.29 5.18
CA LYS A 79 -63.79 2.29 4.76
C LYS A 79 -63.17 3.05 5.94
N THR A 80 -63.94 3.35 6.98
CA THR A 80 -63.46 4.14 8.13
C THR A 80 -62.40 3.42 8.95
N ILE A 81 -62.57 2.11 9.22
CA ILE A 81 -61.53 1.33 9.88
C ILE A 81 -60.33 1.09 8.96
N ALA A 82 -60.54 0.94 7.65
CA ALA A 82 -59.45 0.82 6.68
C ALA A 82 -58.59 2.09 6.61
N ASP A 83 -59.21 3.27 6.53
CA ASP A 83 -58.51 4.56 6.50
C ASP A 83 -57.73 4.82 7.81
N ALA A 84 -58.35 4.54 8.97
CA ALA A 84 -57.67 4.59 10.27
C ALA A 84 -56.50 3.59 10.33
N TYR A 85 -56.73 2.43 9.73
CA TYR A 85 -55.83 1.33 9.40
C TYR A 85 -54.48 1.78 8.87
N SER A 86 -54.56 2.24 7.64
CA SER A 86 -53.43 2.66 6.82
C SER A 86 -52.73 3.87 7.43
N LYS A 87 -53.48 4.79 8.05
CA LYS A 87 -52.91 5.96 8.73
C LYS A 87 -52.00 5.55 9.91
N ALA A 88 -52.45 4.65 10.78
CA ALA A 88 -51.66 4.18 11.91
C ALA A 88 -50.37 3.47 11.47
N ASN A 89 -50.43 2.67 10.39
CA ASN A 89 -49.24 2.01 9.83
C ASN A 89 -48.25 3.02 9.20
N GLY A 90 -48.74 4.08 8.55
CA GLY A 90 -47.89 5.15 8.03
C GLY A 90 -47.14 5.89 9.13
N GLU A 91 -47.82 6.22 10.23
CA GLU A 91 -47.21 6.89 11.38
C GLU A 91 -46.24 5.97 12.15
N LEU A 92 -46.54 4.67 12.25
CA LEU A 92 -45.62 3.65 12.76
C LEU A 92 -44.29 3.67 12.00
N ALA A 93 -44.33 3.68 10.66
CA ALA A 93 -43.11 3.63 9.84
C ALA A 93 -42.23 4.88 10.07
N ILE A 94 -42.86 6.05 10.20
CA ILE A 94 -42.17 7.30 10.53
C ILE A 94 -41.56 7.22 11.93
N GLU A 95 -42.31 6.72 12.92
CA GLU A 95 -41.85 6.60 14.30
C GLU A 95 -40.68 5.61 14.44
N ALA A 96 -40.78 4.45 13.79
CA ALA A 96 -39.74 3.44 13.76
C ALA A 96 -38.42 3.99 13.18
N SER A 97 -38.52 4.77 12.09
CA SER A 97 -37.35 5.43 11.50
C SER A 97 -36.78 6.53 12.39
N ARG A 98 -37.64 7.34 13.03
CA ARG A 98 -37.22 8.45 13.89
C ARG A 98 -36.56 7.97 15.19
N THR A 99 -37.01 6.85 15.73
CA THR A 99 -36.55 6.30 17.01
C THR A 99 -35.49 5.22 16.88
N GLY A 100 -35.11 4.84 15.66
CA GLY A 100 -34.17 3.74 15.42
C GLY A 100 -34.70 2.38 15.90
N ARG A 101 -36.02 2.18 15.89
CA ARG A 101 -36.71 0.95 16.31
C ARG A 101 -37.29 0.22 15.10
N PRO A 102 -36.46 -0.42 14.23
CA PRO A 102 -36.94 -1.08 13.03
C PRO A 102 -37.86 -2.29 13.31
N ALA A 103 -37.86 -2.79 14.54
CA ALA A 103 -38.68 -3.93 14.98
C ALA A 103 -39.98 -3.51 15.70
N LEU A 104 -40.34 -2.22 15.74
CA LEU A 104 -41.57 -1.75 16.39
C LEU A 104 -42.81 -2.28 15.67
N THR A 105 -43.69 -2.97 16.39
CA THR A 105 -44.93 -3.53 15.81
C THR A 105 -46.09 -2.53 15.88
N LEU A 106 -47.09 -2.68 15.01
CA LEU A 106 -48.30 -1.85 15.05
C LEU A 106 -49.02 -1.95 16.40
N ARG A 107 -49.06 -3.13 17.01
CA ARG A 107 -49.71 -3.34 18.30
C ARG A 107 -49.01 -2.55 19.41
N GLU A 108 -47.69 -2.64 19.49
CA GLU A 108 -46.88 -1.87 20.45
C GLU A 108 -47.04 -0.37 20.21
N PHE A 109 -46.98 0.06 18.95
CA PHE A 109 -47.20 1.45 18.58
C PHE A 109 -48.60 1.94 18.99
N LEU A 110 -49.66 1.19 18.72
CA LEU A 110 -51.02 1.58 19.11
C LEU A 110 -51.20 1.57 20.64
N ILE A 111 -50.59 0.61 21.35
CA ILE A 111 -50.58 0.56 22.81
C ILE A 111 -49.85 1.78 23.39
N GLU A 112 -48.67 2.10 22.87
CA GLU A 112 -47.87 3.27 23.25
C GLU A 112 -48.61 4.58 22.98
N ASN A 113 -49.45 4.62 21.95
CA ASN A 113 -50.26 5.79 21.57
C ASN A 113 -51.69 5.77 22.14
N THR A 114 -52.03 4.86 23.05
CA THR A 114 -53.34 4.89 23.71
C THR A 114 -53.48 6.15 24.57
N ALA A 115 -54.38 7.05 24.17
CA ALA A 115 -54.75 8.17 25.01
C ALA A 115 -55.55 7.66 26.21
N PRO A 116 -55.32 8.14 27.45
CA PRO A 116 -56.18 7.77 28.56
C PRO A 116 -57.61 8.21 28.24
N ARG A 117 -58.56 7.25 28.24
CA ARG A 117 -59.99 7.51 28.11
C ARG A 117 -60.39 8.59 29.13
N SER A 118 -60.77 9.75 28.60
CA SER A 118 -61.42 10.80 29.37
C SER A 118 -62.77 10.27 29.86
N ALA A 119 -62.81 9.84 31.13
CA ALA A 119 -64.02 10.00 31.90
C ALA A 119 -64.23 11.50 32.08
N SER A 120 -65.39 12.00 31.68
CA SER A 120 -65.81 13.39 31.82
C SER A 120 -65.45 13.94 33.21
N GLY A 121 -64.41 14.75 33.28
CA GLY A 121 -63.95 15.40 34.49
C GLY A 121 -62.78 16.33 34.19
N ALA A 122 -63.04 17.63 34.31
CA ALA A 122 -62.17 18.82 34.38
C ALA A 122 -60.67 18.73 33.94
N PRO A 123 -60.15 19.76 33.24
CA PRO A 123 -58.80 19.75 32.67
C PRO A 123 -57.74 19.60 33.77
N LYS A 124 -56.97 18.50 33.74
CA LYS A 124 -55.72 18.37 34.50
C LYS A 124 -54.56 18.91 33.68
N GLY A 125 -53.71 19.68 34.35
CA GLY A 125 -52.56 20.37 33.77
C GLY A 125 -51.44 19.45 33.22
N PRO A 126 -50.29 20.04 32.84
CA PRO A 126 -49.22 19.34 32.11
C PRO A 126 -48.69 18.10 32.85
N SER A 127 -48.41 17.03 32.10
CA SER A 127 -47.84 15.77 32.61
C SER A 127 -46.45 15.49 32.02
N THR A 128 -45.55 14.94 32.83
CA THR A 128 -44.19 14.56 32.42
C THR A 128 -44.04 13.04 32.54
N GLN A 129 -43.64 12.37 31.46
CA GLN A 129 -43.22 10.97 31.47
C GLN A 129 -41.70 10.88 31.45
N ARG A 130 -41.14 9.98 32.28
CA ARG A 130 -39.71 9.66 32.29
C ARG A 130 -39.55 8.18 31.97
N THR A 131 -38.78 7.88 30.92
CA THR A 131 -38.45 6.52 30.52
C THR A 131 -36.94 6.33 30.61
N THR A 132 -36.53 5.34 31.38
CA THR A 132 -35.13 4.92 31.51
C THR A 132 -34.95 3.62 30.74
N ARG A 133 -34.16 3.64 29.66
CA ARG A 133 -33.74 2.43 28.96
C ARG A 133 -32.35 2.04 29.47
N ILE A 134 -32.18 0.78 29.85
CA ILE A 134 -30.90 0.20 30.26
C ILE A 134 -30.67 -1.02 29.36
N ASP A 135 -29.53 -1.08 28.68
CA ASP A 135 -29.19 -2.22 27.84
C ASP A 135 -28.96 -3.48 28.70
N ASP A 136 -29.38 -4.63 28.20
CA ASP A 136 -29.04 -5.92 28.79
C ASP A 136 -27.53 -6.21 28.65
N ASP A 137 -27.06 -7.22 29.39
CA ASP A 137 -25.63 -7.52 29.46
C ASP A 137 -25.00 -7.85 28.10
N SER A 138 -25.71 -8.56 27.22
CA SER A 138 -25.21 -8.94 25.90
C SER A 138 -25.10 -7.72 24.99
N THR A 139 -26.13 -6.88 24.99
CA THR A 139 -26.16 -5.65 24.17
C THR A 139 -25.08 -4.67 24.63
N ALA A 140 -24.93 -4.49 25.95
CA ALA A 140 -23.91 -3.62 26.51
C ALA A 140 -22.49 -4.15 26.25
N ASP A 141 -22.24 -5.46 26.41
CA ASP A 141 -20.94 -6.06 26.12
C ASP A 141 -20.56 -5.90 24.63
N ALA A 142 -21.52 -6.07 23.71
CA ALA A 142 -21.27 -5.88 22.27
C ALA A 142 -20.88 -4.42 21.93
N ARG A 143 -21.56 -3.44 22.53
CA ARG A 143 -21.20 -2.01 22.35
C ARG A 143 -19.82 -1.69 22.91
N VAL A 144 -19.51 -2.20 24.10
CA VAL A 144 -18.20 -2.03 24.73
C VAL A 144 -17.10 -2.69 23.89
N ALA A 145 -17.31 -3.92 23.42
CA ALA A 145 -16.36 -4.64 22.58
C ALA A 145 -16.02 -3.83 21.31
N LYS A 146 -17.06 -3.32 20.63
CA LYS A 146 -16.90 -2.47 19.44
C LYS A 146 -16.13 -1.18 19.74
N ALA A 147 -16.40 -0.52 20.87
CA ALA A 147 -15.68 0.67 21.27
C ALA A 147 -14.19 0.39 21.61
N LEU A 148 -13.90 -0.71 22.30
CA LEU A 148 -12.52 -1.15 22.59
C LEU A 148 -11.76 -1.49 21.30
N GLU A 149 -12.39 -2.24 20.39
CA GLU A 149 -11.82 -2.60 19.09
C GLU A 149 -11.46 -1.36 18.26
N ARG A 150 -12.34 -0.34 18.25
CA ARG A 150 -12.11 0.92 17.53
C ARG A 150 -10.82 1.64 17.96
N PHE A 151 -10.40 1.45 19.20
CA PHE A 151 -9.17 2.03 19.76
C PHE A 151 -7.98 1.06 19.79
N GLY A 152 -8.11 -0.13 19.16
CA GLY A 152 -7.06 -1.14 19.17
C GLY A 152 -6.75 -1.67 20.57
N LEU A 153 -7.72 -1.65 21.48
CA LEU A 153 -7.57 -2.13 22.85
C LEU A 153 -7.89 -3.62 22.93
N GLU A 154 -7.14 -4.36 23.74
CA GLU A 154 -7.44 -5.76 24.00
C GLU A 154 -8.83 -5.91 24.64
N ILE A 155 -9.63 -6.83 24.10
CA ILE A 155 -10.97 -7.16 24.60
C ILE A 155 -10.84 -8.29 25.62
N THR A 156 -10.83 -7.96 26.91
CA THR A 156 -10.80 -8.95 28.00
C THR A 156 -12.15 -9.02 28.72
N PRO A 157 -12.51 -10.17 29.33
CA PRO A 157 -13.74 -10.29 30.12
C PRO A 157 -13.86 -9.25 31.24
N GLU A 158 -12.73 -8.84 31.82
CA GLU A 158 -12.66 -7.84 32.89
C GLU A 158 -13.02 -6.45 32.36
N ARG A 159 -12.47 -6.06 31.20
CA ARG A 159 -12.77 -4.77 30.55
C ARG A 159 -14.23 -4.70 30.11
N LEU A 160 -14.75 -5.76 29.50
CA LEU A 160 -16.18 -5.84 29.13
C LEU A 160 -17.07 -5.62 30.36
N LYS A 161 -16.83 -6.37 31.43
CA LYS A 161 -17.59 -6.29 32.67
C LYS A 161 -17.52 -4.91 33.34
N GLU A 162 -16.34 -4.28 33.36
CA GLU A 162 -16.16 -2.94 33.94
C GLU A 162 -16.95 -1.89 33.16
N TRP A 163 -16.76 -1.84 31.85
CA TRP A 163 -17.35 -0.80 31.01
C TRP A 163 -18.84 -0.99 30.79
N ARG A 164 -19.32 -2.24 30.74
CA ARG A 164 -20.76 -2.54 30.81
C ARG A 164 -21.41 -1.89 32.02
N LYS A 165 -20.83 -2.11 33.21
CA LYS A 165 -21.39 -1.55 34.47
C LYS A 165 -21.41 -0.02 34.43
N LYS A 166 -20.37 0.61 33.89
CA LYS A 166 -20.33 2.07 33.77
C LYS A 166 -21.38 2.58 32.76
N LEU A 167 -21.53 1.93 31.61
CA LEU A 167 -22.54 2.26 30.61
C LEU A 167 -23.96 2.15 31.19
N GLN A 168 -24.31 1.00 31.77
CA GLN A 168 -25.65 0.78 32.37
C GLN A 168 -25.95 1.76 33.50
N ALA A 169 -24.94 2.11 34.32
CA ALA A 169 -25.09 3.13 35.35
C ALA A 169 -25.36 4.52 34.76
N GLU A 170 -24.73 4.84 33.62
CA GLU A 170 -24.91 6.13 32.97
C GLU A 170 -26.23 6.23 32.20
N GLN A 171 -26.66 5.15 31.55
CA GLN A 171 -28.00 5.00 30.96
C GLN A 171 -29.09 5.27 32.01
N LYS A 172 -28.89 4.77 33.24
CA LYS A 172 -29.80 5.01 34.36
C LYS A 172 -29.86 6.49 34.78
N LYS A 173 -28.75 7.23 34.69
CA LYS A 173 -28.69 8.66 35.07
C LYS A 173 -29.25 9.59 34.01
N ASN A 174 -29.27 9.18 32.75
CA ASN A 174 -29.68 10.00 31.62
C ASN A 174 -30.97 9.48 30.97
N PRO A 175 -32.11 9.49 31.68
CA PRO A 175 -33.38 9.03 31.13
C PRO A 175 -33.87 9.96 30.01
N ILE A 176 -34.66 9.39 29.10
CA ILE A 176 -35.43 10.16 28.14
C ILE A 176 -36.63 10.74 28.89
N THR A 177 -36.80 12.06 28.83
CA THR A 177 -37.94 12.75 29.44
C THR A 177 -38.83 13.32 28.35
N THR A 178 -40.10 12.94 28.35
CA THR A 178 -41.10 13.48 27.43
C THR A 178 -42.13 14.27 28.23
N LYS A 179 -42.21 15.57 27.96
CA LYS A 179 -43.19 16.48 28.56
C LYS A 179 -44.34 16.71 27.59
N TYR A 180 -45.56 16.45 28.05
CA TYR A 180 -46.77 16.73 27.30
C TYR A 180 -47.39 18.02 27.82
N SER A 181 -47.66 18.96 26.91
CA SER A 181 -48.27 20.26 27.23
C SER A 181 -49.28 20.66 26.16
N VAL A 182 -50.28 21.46 26.51
CA VAL A 182 -51.21 22.03 25.54
C VAL A 182 -50.76 23.45 25.23
N LYS A 183 -50.43 23.72 23.96
CA LYS A 183 -50.15 25.07 23.47
C LYS A 183 -51.14 25.38 22.35
N ASP A 184 -51.89 26.46 22.49
CA ASP A 184 -52.89 26.91 21.51
C ASP A 184 -53.94 25.85 21.12
N GLY A 185 -54.38 25.03 22.09
CA GLY A 185 -55.36 23.96 21.86
C GLY A 185 -54.80 22.70 21.18
N VAL A 186 -53.50 22.65 20.91
CA VAL A 186 -52.79 21.49 20.34
C VAL A 186 -51.93 20.82 21.41
N ASN A 187 -52.00 19.49 21.51
CA ASN A 187 -51.11 18.71 22.35
C ASN A 187 -49.69 18.71 21.76
N VAL A 188 -48.73 19.26 22.49
CA VAL A 188 -47.30 19.31 22.13
C VAL A 188 -46.53 18.39 23.08
N ALA A 189 -45.79 17.43 22.50
CA ALA A 189 -44.82 16.61 23.20
C ALA A 189 -43.40 17.16 22.97
N SER A 190 -42.64 17.36 24.03
CA SER A 190 -41.22 17.74 23.98
C SER A 190 -40.39 16.66 24.65
N THR A 191 -39.55 15.99 23.87
CA THR A 191 -38.62 14.97 24.36
C THR A 191 -37.24 15.59 24.53
N THR A 192 -36.62 15.41 25.70
CA THR A 192 -35.30 15.92 26.03
C THR A 192 -34.53 14.89 26.87
N GLY A 193 -33.24 14.73 26.62
CA GLY A 193 -32.37 13.76 27.30
C GLY A 193 -32.16 12.46 26.51
N GLY A 194 -31.60 11.45 27.18
CA GLY A 194 -31.10 10.21 26.58
C GLY A 194 -29.56 10.19 26.49
N LEU A 195 -28.96 9.02 26.72
CA LEU A 195 -27.53 8.80 26.52
C LEU A 195 -27.28 8.41 25.06
N ASP A 196 -26.31 9.06 24.43
CA ASP A 196 -25.66 8.52 23.22
C ASP A 196 -24.60 7.52 23.68
N ASP A 197 -24.99 6.25 23.74
CA ASP A 197 -24.17 5.17 24.31
C ASP A 197 -22.82 5.04 23.60
N ASP A 198 -22.81 5.14 22.26
CA ASP A 198 -21.61 4.97 21.45
C ASP A 198 -20.66 6.17 21.65
N PHE A 199 -21.18 7.40 21.58
CA PHE A 199 -20.38 8.61 21.86
C PHE A 199 -19.83 8.62 23.28
N TRP A 200 -20.65 8.24 24.27
CA TRP A 200 -20.24 8.22 25.66
C TRP A 200 -19.15 7.16 25.91
N LEU A 201 -19.31 5.95 25.38
CA LEU A 201 -18.29 4.90 25.46
C LEU A 201 -16.99 5.38 24.82
N GLU A 202 -17.06 5.95 23.61
CA GLU A 202 -15.88 6.40 22.89
C GLU A 202 -15.10 7.48 23.65
N GLN A 203 -15.78 8.51 24.16
CA GLN A 203 -15.15 9.57 24.94
C GLN A 203 -14.50 9.04 26.22
N ASN A 204 -15.18 8.17 26.95
CA ASN A 204 -14.70 7.72 28.26
C ASN A 204 -13.62 6.64 28.13
N ILE A 205 -13.74 5.71 27.18
CA ILE A 205 -12.70 4.70 26.89
C ILE A 205 -11.45 5.38 26.35
N ALA A 206 -11.58 6.33 25.41
CA ALA A 206 -10.44 7.09 24.90
C ALA A 206 -9.69 7.83 26.01
N LYS A 207 -10.43 8.42 26.96
CA LYS A 207 -9.83 9.09 28.11
C LYS A 207 -9.16 8.13 29.09
N ALA A 208 -9.79 6.99 29.37
CA ALA A 208 -9.31 6.03 30.37
C ALA A 208 -8.06 5.27 29.90
N PHE A 209 -7.95 4.99 28.60
CA PHE A 209 -6.85 4.22 28.03
C PHE A 209 -5.93 5.06 27.15
N LYS A 210 -5.93 6.40 27.32
CA LYS A 210 -5.18 7.32 26.46
C LYS A 210 -3.74 6.87 26.20
N SER A 211 -2.99 6.45 27.22
CA SER A 211 -1.61 6.00 27.05
C SER A 211 -1.46 4.67 26.28
N GLU A 212 -2.41 3.74 26.45
CA GLU A 212 -2.41 2.47 25.71
C GLU A 212 -2.82 2.70 24.24
N ILE A 213 -3.77 3.60 24.01
CA ILE A 213 -4.19 4.03 22.67
C ILE A 213 -3.06 4.76 21.96
N ASP A 214 -2.42 5.73 22.63
CA ASP A 214 -1.28 6.47 22.07
C ASP A 214 -0.10 5.50 21.78
N ALA A 215 0.09 4.46 22.60
CA ALA A 215 1.09 3.41 22.34
C ALA A 215 0.71 2.44 21.20
N ASN A 216 -0.56 2.06 21.09
CA ASN A 216 -1.05 1.18 20.03
C ASN A 216 -1.18 1.92 18.68
N ALA A 217 -1.42 3.23 18.69
CA ALA A 217 -1.40 4.07 17.50
C ALA A 217 -0.02 4.13 16.81
N LEU A 218 1.05 3.79 17.54
CA LEU A 218 2.41 3.66 17.01
C LEU A 218 2.70 2.26 16.44
N LYS A 219 1.79 1.28 16.64
CA LYS A 219 1.96 -0.09 16.15
C LYS A 219 1.24 -0.25 14.82
N ASP A 220 1.97 -0.76 13.85
CA ASP A 220 1.39 -1.12 12.56
C ASP A 220 0.55 -2.41 12.71
N PRO A 221 -0.77 -2.38 12.43
CA PRO A 221 -1.64 -3.55 12.57
C PRO A 221 -1.19 -4.76 11.75
N GLU A 222 -0.53 -4.53 10.61
CA GLU A 222 0.00 -5.59 9.77
C GLU A 222 1.18 -6.29 10.45
N ILE A 223 2.05 -5.54 11.11
CA ILE A 223 3.19 -6.07 11.87
C ILE A 223 2.71 -6.86 13.08
N GLU A 224 1.64 -6.43 13.77
CA GLU A 224 1.03 -7.22 14.83
C GLU A 224 0.44 -8.53 14.32
N LYS A 225 -0.27 -8.50 13.18
CA LYS A 225 -0.78 -9.71 12.53
C LYS A 225 0.36 -10.67 12.21
N ARG A 226 1.44 -10.17 11.58
CA ARG A 226 2.63 -10.97 11.24
C ARG A 226 3.28 -11.58 12.47
N THR A 227 3.37 -10.85 13.58
CA THR A 227 3.90 -11.36 14.86
C THR A 227 3.07 -12.54 15.38
N LYS A 228 1.75 -12.46 15.31
CA LYS A 228 0.85 -13.59 15.68
C LYS A 228 1.05 -14.78 14.76
N LEU A 229 1.11 -14.56 13.45
CA LEU A 229 1.35 -15.62 12.46
C LEU A 229 2.73 -16.27 12.63
N LYS A 230 3.75 -15.50 13.00
CA LYS A 230 5.10 -15.98 13.30
C LYS A 230 5.12 -16.93 14.50
N SER A 231 4.32 -16.65 15.53
CA SER A 231 4.19 -17.56 16.69
C SER A 231 3.68 -18.94 16.26
N ILE A 232 2.65 -18.98 15.40
CA ILE A 232 2.11 -20.23 14.84
C ILE A 232 3.19 -20.94 14.02
N TYR A 233 3.90 -20.21 13.16
CA TYR A 233 5.01 -20.75 12.39
C TYR A 233 6.06 -21.40 13.28
N ASN A 234 6.53 -20.71 14.32
CA ASN A 234 7.54 -21.23 15.23
C ASN A 234 7.09 -22.49 15.99
N GLN A 235 5.80 -22.58 16.32
CA GLN A 235 5.24 -23.77 16.97
C GLN A 235 5.28 -24.99 16.05
N VAL A 236 4.89 -24.84 14.78
CA VAL A 236 4.84 -25.97 13.84
C VAL A 236 6.21 -26.36 13.28
N THR A 237 7.18 -25.44 13.30
CA THR A 237 8.52 -25.67 12.75
C THR A 237 9.57 -26.03 13.81
N LYS A 238 9.20 -26.03 15.09
CA LYS A 238 10.12 -26.24 16.20
C LYS A 238 10.95 -27.51 16.04
N GLY A 239 12.27 -27.36 15.98
CA GLY A 239 13.22 -28.47 15.89
C GLY A 239 13.32 -29.13 14.50
N LEU A 240 12.61 -28.61 13.50
CA LEU A 240 12.71 -29.08 12.12
C LEU A 240 13.83 -28.35 11.37
N THR A 241 14.48 -29.04 10.44
CA THR A 241 15.49 -28.50 9.52
C THR A 241 15.26 -28.98 8.09
N GLY A 242 15.96 -28.41 7.11
CA GLY A 242 15.90 -28.81 5.70
C GLY A 242 14.48 -28.88 5.12
N ASP A 243 14.20 -29.94 4.37
CA ASP A 243 12.91 -30.14 3.68
C ASP A 243 11.72 -30.27 4.64
N ALA A 244 11.94 -30.83 5.83
CA ALA A 244 10.90 -30.98 6.85
C ALA A 244 10.45 -29.59 7.37
N LEU A 245 11.41 -28.69 7.58
CA LEU A 245 11.16 -27.30 7.95
C LEU A 245 10.42 -26.54 6.84
N ALA A 246 10.85 -26.71 5.58
CA ALA A 246 10.19 -26.09 4.44
C ALA A 246 8.73 -26.57 4.30
N SER A 247 8.51 -27.88 4.39
CA SER A 247 7.19 -28.50 4.26
C SER A 247 6.22 -28.11 5.38
N ALA A 248 6.71 -28.05 6.63
CA ALA A 248 5.90 -27.59 7.77
C ALA A 248 5.61 -26.08 7.67
N GLY A 249 6.63 -25.29 7.30
CA GLY A 249 6.51 -23.85 7.12
C GLY A 249 5.46 -23.46 6.09
N ALA A 250 5.46 -24.10 4.92
CA ALA A 250 4.53 -23.85 3.82
C ALA A 250 3.04 -23.99 4.20
N LYS A 251 2.73 -24.74 5.27
CA LYS A 251 1.37 -24.91 5.79
C LYS A 251 0.86 -23.70 6.58
N THR A 252 1.72 -22.74 6.92
CA THR A 252 1.36 -21.52 7.64
C THR A 252 1.42 -20.29 6.74
N GLU A 253 0.60 -19.27 7.02
CA GLU A 253 0.61 -18.01 6.26
C GLU A 253 1.97 -17.30 6.33
N TYR A 254 2.55 -17.21 7.53
CA TYR A 254 3.89 -16.63 7.73
C TYR A 254 4.96 -17.38 6.94
N GLY A 255 4.93 -18.71 6.94
CA GLY A 255 5.95 -19.49 6.23
C GLY A 255 5.89 -19.34 4.71
N ARG A 256 4.69 -19.14 4.14
CA ARG A 256 4.55 -18.84 2.70
C ARG A 256 5.10 -17.44 2.38
N GLY A 257 4.71 -16.42 3.14
CA GLY A 257 5.22 -15.05 2.95
C GLY A 257 6.73 -14.94 3.16
N LEU A 258 7.28 -15.65 4.15
CA LEU A 258 8.72 -15.74 4.34
C LEU A 258 9.41 -16.40 3.14
N THR A 259 8.83 -17.47 2.59
CA THR A 259 9.40 -18.17 1.40
C THR A 259 9.40 -17.27 0.17
N GLU A 260 8.31 -16.54 -0.07
CA GLU A 260 8.24 -15.52 -1.14
C GLU A 260 9.32 -14.45 -0.96
N THR A 261 9.51 -13.97 0.27
CA THR A 261 10.53 -12.97 0.60
C THR A 261 11.94 -13.54 0.42
N ILE A 262 12.20 -14.80 0.79
CA ILE A 262 13.49 -15.49 0.54
C ILE A 262 13.81 -15.49 -0.96
N ASN A 263 12.85 -15.87 -1.79
CA ASN A 263 13.05 -15.92 -3.24
C ASN A 263 13.38 -14.54 -3.80
N LYS A 264 12.69 -13.49 -3.32
CA LYS A 264 12.95 -12.11 -3.72
C LYS A 264 14.34 -11.62 -3.30
N VAL A 265 14.76 -11.94 -2.07
CA VAL A 265 16.12 -11.63 -1.59
C VAL A 265 17.17 -12.30 -2.46
N LYS A 266 16.97 -13.59 -2.81
CA LYS A 266 17.88 -14.33 -3.70
C LYS A 266 17.92 -13.76 -5.12
N GLU A 267 16.78 -13.40 -5.69
CA GLU A 267 16.69 -12.75 -7.00
C GLU A 267 17.46 -11.43 -7.00
N TYR A 268 17.24 -10.57 -5.99
CA TYR A 268 17.95 -9.29 -5.89
C TYR A 268 19.45 -9.46 -5.59
N ALA A 269 19.84 -10.51 -4.89
CA ALA A 269 21.25 -10.85 -4.70
C ALA A 269 21.91 -11.19 -6.04
N LEU A 270 21.27 -12.02 -6.86
CA LEU A 270 21.75 -12.35 -8.22
C LEU A 270 21.83 -11.12 -9.12
N GLU A 271 20.78 -10.28 -9.12
CA GLU A 271 20.75 -9.04 -9.93
C GLU A 271 21.84 -8.04 -9.52
N SER A 272 22.07 -7.87 -8.21
CA SER A 272 23.08 -6.95 -7.69
C SER A 272 24.50 -7.50 -7.79
N GLY A 273 24.66 -8.83 -7.89
CA GLY A 273 25.95 -9.50 -7.78
C GLY A 273 26.38 -9.79 -6.33
N ALA A 274 25.47 -9.65 -5.36
CA ALA A 274 25.72 -10.03 -3.98
C ALA A 274 25.82 -11.55 -3.84
N THR A 275 26.78 -12.02 -3.06
CA THR A 275 26.94 -13.44 -2.74
C THR A 275 26.44 -13.69 -1.32
N ILE A 276 25.34 -14.43 -1.20
CA ILE A 276 24.71 -14.79 0.07
C ILE A 276 24.47 -16.30 0.15
N THR A 277 24.61 -16.85 1.35
CA THR A 277 24.22 -18.23 1.68
C THR A 277 22.71 -18.35 1.84
N ASP A 278 22.18 -19.58 1.83
CA ASP A 278 20.75 -19.82 2.09
C ASP A 278 20.30 -19.35 3.48
N ASP A 279 21.16 -19.47 4.49
CA ASP A 279 20.89 -19.01 5.84
C ASP A 279 20.90 -17.48 5.93
N GLU A 280 21.83 -16.80 5.25
CA GLU A 280 21.81 -15.33 5.15
C GLU A 280 20.57 -14.83 4.41
N ALA A 281 20.21 -15.46 3.28
CA ALA A 281 19.00 -15.14 2.55
C ALA A 281 17.75 -15.26 3.43
N ARG A 282 17.67 -16.32 4.24
CA ARG A 282 16.59 -16.54 5.20
C ARG A 282 16.58 -15.48 6.31
N ASN A 283 17.74 -15.14 6.87
CA ASN A 283 17.84 -14.14 7.93
C ASN A 283 17.43 -12.75 7.44
N PHE A 284 17.91 -12.34 6.25
CA PHE A 284 17.50 -11.08 5.63
C PHE A 284 16.00 -11.09 5.32
N ALA A 285 15.49 -12.15 4.69
CA ALA A 285 14.08 -12.27 4.38
C ALA A 285 13.20 -12.21 5.64
N GLN A 286 13.64 -12.81 6.75
CA GLN A 286 12.91 -12.74 8.01
C GLN A 286 12.87 -11.31 8.55
N GLN A 287 13.98 -10.58 8.54
CA GLN A 287 14.02 -9.18 8.97
C GLN A 287 13.10 -8.30 8.11
N ILE A 288 13.17 -8.45 6.80
CA ILE A 288 12.37 -7.71 5.81
C ILE A 288 10.87 -8.03 5.96
N TYR A 289 10.53 -9.30 6.11
CA TYR A 289 9.15 -9.74 6.24
C TYR A 289 8.58 -9.37 7.61
N ASP A 290 9.35 -9.45 8.69
CA ASP A 290 8.89 -9.04 10.02
C ASP A 290 8.66 -7.52 10.10
N SER A 291 9.36 -6.72 9.28
CA SER A 291 9.22 -5.26 9.23
C SER A 291 8.22 -4.75 8.18
N GLY A 292 7.61 -5.63 7.36
CA GLY A 292 6.66 -5.22 6.32
C GLY A 292 7.31 -4.56 5.11
N GLN A 293 8.61 -4.77 4.90
CA GLN A 293 9.40 -4.04 3.89
C GLN A 293 9.68 -4.87 2.64
N GLU A 294 9.06 -6.04 2.47
CA GLU A 294 9.35 -6.93 1.33
C GLU A 294 9.05 -6.30 -0.03
N ASN A 295 8.19 -5.28 -0.09
CA ASN A 295 7.88 -4.54 -1.31
C ASN A 295 8.79 -3.35 -1.57
N ASP A 296 9.60 -2.94 -0.60
CA ASP A 296 10.58 -1.87 -0.77
C ASP A 296 11.91 -2.42 -1.31
N ARG A 297 12.05 -2.36 -2.63
CA ARG A 297 13.26 -2.79 -3.33
C ARG A 297 14.52 -2.08 -2.81
N ALA A 298 14.44 -0.79 -2.47
CA ALA A 298 15.61 -0.04 -2.02
C ALA A 298 16.11 -0.56 -0.66
N THR A 299 15.19 -0.86 0.25
CA THR A 299 15.52 -1.48 1.54
C THR A 299 16.18 -2.84 1.35
N VAL A 300 15.63 -3.72 0.52
CA VAL A 300 16.24 -5.05 0.27
C VAL A 300 17.64 -4.93 -0.34
N LEU A 301 17.82 -4.07 -1.35
CA LEU A 301 19.14 -3.85 -1.96
C LEU A 301 20.15 -3.25 -0.99
N SER A 302 19.71 -2.36 -0.10
CA SER A 302 20.57 -1.77 0.93
C SER A 302 21.16 -2.84 1.85
N MET A 303 20.34 -3.81 2.27
CA MET A 303 20.78 -4.93 3.12
C MET A 303 21.78 -5.84 2.42
N LEU A 304 21.60 -6.06 1.11
CA LEU A 304 22.47 -6.94 0.31
C LEU A 304 23.81 -6.29 -0.08
N ARG A 305 23.92 -4.96 -0.01
CA ARG A 305 25.11 -4.22 -0.51
C ARG A 305 26.40 -4.66 0.16
N GLY A 306 26.36 -4.97 1.46
CA GLY A 306 27.51 -5.46 2.20
C GLY A 306 28.04 -6.81 1.70
N ASN A 307 27.19 -7.59 1.02
CA ASN A 307 27.51 -8.90 0.47
C ASN A 307 27.97 -8.86 -1.00
N ILE A 308 28.09 -7.67 -1.59
CA ILE A 308 28.72 -7.49 -2.91
C ILE A 308 30.22 -7.42 -2.67
N LEU A 309 30.95 -8.48 -2.98
CA LEU A 309 32.38 -8.61 -2.70
C LEU A 309 33.16 -8.80 -4.00
N VAL A 310 34.09 -7.90 -4.28
CA VAL A 310 35.08 -8.03 -5.34
C VAL A 310 36.13 -9.04 -4.85
N GLY A 311 36.03 -10.29 -5.31
CA GLY A 311 37.01 -11.33 -5.01
C GLY A 311 38.40 -10.99 -5.55
N LYS A 312 39.44 -11.70 -5.09
CA LYS A 312 40.83 -11.54 -5.60
C LYS A 312 40.96 -11.78 -7.11
N ASP A 313 40.08 -12.62 -7.67
CA ASP A 313 40.04 -12.93 -9.09
C ASP A 313 39.18 -11.92 -9.90
N GLY A 314 38.56 -10.94 -9.23
CA GLY A 314 37.76 -9.89 -9.87
C GLY A 314 36.46 -10.38 -10.51
N VAL A 315 36.01 -11.59 -10.20
CA VAL A 315 34.75 -12.15 -10.75
C VAL A 315 33.58 -11.71 -9.88
N LEU A 316 32.69 -10.92 -10.48
CA LEU A 316 31.41 -10.49 -9.92
C LEU A 316 30.32 -10.71 -10.98
N GLY A 317 29.16 -11.18 -10.54
CA GLY A 317 27.97 -11.28 -11.38
C GLY A 317 27.11 -10.03 -11.33
N GLY A 318 25.98 -10.07 -12.05
CA GLY A 318 24.96 -9.03 -12.01
C GLY A 318 25.48 -7.63 -12.37
N ARG A 319 24.78 -6.62 -11.87
CA ARG A 319 25.12 -5.20 -12.13
C ARG A 319 26.50 -4.81 -11.58
N ALA A 320 26.88 -5.32 -10.41
CA ALA A 320 28.21 -5.08 -9.84
C ALA A 320 29.32 -5.58 -10.77
N GLY A 321 29.14 -6.77 -11.36
CA GLY A 321 30.05 -7.32 -12.37
C GLY A 321 30.15 -6.48 -13.63
N GLU A 322 29.01 -6.03 -14.17
CA GLU A 322 28.98 -5.12 -15.32
C GLU A 322 29.70 -3.79 -15.04
N ASN A 323 29.51 -3.25 -13.84
CA ASN A 323 30.13 -2.00 -13.42
C ASN A 323 31.65 -2.18 -13.23
N LEU A 324 32.08 -3.31 -12.64
CA LEU A 324 33.49 -3.65 -12.56
C LEU A 324 34.14 -3.76 -13.94
N ALA A 325 33.48 -4.43 -14.89
CA ALA A 325 33.98 -4.55 -16.26
C ALA A 325 34.11 -3.18 -16.96
N LYS A 326 33.16 -2.25 -16.73
CA LYS A 326 33.25 -0.88 -17.23
C LYS A 326 34.45 -0.13 -16.66
N LEU A 327 34.75 -0.30 -15.37
CA LEU A 327 35.91 0.31 -14.73
C LEU A 327 37.22 -0.30 -15.22
N GLN A 328 37.28 -1.62 -15.38
CA GLN A 328 38.43 -2.32 -15.95
C GLN A 328 38.71 -1.86 -17.39
N LYS A 329 37.65 -1.71 -18.21
CA LYS A 329 37.77 -1.18 -19.56
C LYS A 329 38.30 0.26 -19.57
N ALA A 330 37.79 1.12 -18.70
CA ALA A 330 38.25 2.50 -18.59
C ALA A 330 39.72 2.57 -18.13
N ALA A 331 40.13 1.74 -17.16
CA ALA A 331 41.52 1.65 -16.73
C ALA A 331 42.44 1.23 -17.89
N LYS A 332 42.07 0.15 -18.60
CA LYS A 332 42.84 -0.35 -19.74
C LYS A 332 42.95 0.69 -20.87
N ALA A 333 41.86 1.36 -21.21
CA ALA A 333 41.83 2.42 -22.22
C ALA A 333 42.70 3.63 -21.82
N ASN A 334 43.09 3.72 -20.55
CA ASN A 334 43.97 4.75 -20.01
C ASN A 334 45.35 4.21 -19.58
N GLY A 335 45.75 3.03 -20.07
CA GLY A 335 47.07 2.45 -19.78
C GLY A 335 47.29 2.06 -18.32
N LEU A 336 46.20 1.81 -17.58
CA LEU A 336 46.22 1.42 -16.17
C LEU A 336 45.68 0.01 -15.98
N ASP A 337 46.25 -0.71 -15.03
CA ASP A 337 45.70 -1.94 -14.48
C ASP A 337 44.85 -1.57 -13.25
N LEU A 338 43.52 -1.77 -13.33
CA LEU A 338 42.57 -1.35 -12.30
C LEU A 338 42.96 -1.90 -10.92
N ASN A 339 43.34 -3.17 -10.85
CA ASN A 339 43.64 -3.82 -9.58
C ASN A 339 44.97 -3.33 -9.00
N LYS A 340 45.98 -3.10 -9.83
CA LYS A 340 47.26 -2.55 -9.37
C LYS A 340 47.16 -1.11 -8.92
N ALA A 341 46.36 -0.29 -9.62
CA ALA A 341 46.25 1.13 -9.35
C ALA A 341 45.22 1.47 -8.26
N PHE A 342 44.14 0.69 -8.13
CA PHE A 342 42.97 1.03 -7.30
C PHE A 342 42.40 -0.15 -6.51
N GLY A 343 43.15 -1.24 -6.33
CA GLY A 343 42.60 -2.48 -5.77
C GLY A 343 41.97 -2.34 -4.38
N ALA A 344 42.43 -1.39 -3.56
CA ALA A 344 41.86 -1.14 -2.23
C ALA A 344 40.54 -0.35 -2.30
N GLU A 345 40.35 0.44 -3.35
CA GLU A 345 39.23 1.37 -3.53
C GLU A 345 38.08 0.75 -4.33
N VAL A 346 38.39 -0.17 -5.26
CA VAL A 346 37.41 -0.77 -6.18
C VAL A 346 36.21 -1.38 -5.45
N GLN A 347 36.43 -2.03 -4.31
CA GLN A 347 35.35 -2.57 -3.48
C GLN A 347 34.33 -1.50 -3.09
N ASN A 348 34.82 -0.36 -2.58
CA ASN A 348 33.96 0.74 -2.16
C ASN A 348 33.30 1.43 -3.36
N TRP A 349 34.01 1.56 -4.48
CA TRP A 349 33.46 2.14 -5.71
C TRP A 349 32.26 1.34 -6.21
N ILE A 350 32.37 0.01 -6.25
CA ILE A 350 31.27 -0.85 -6.66
C ILE A 350 30.07 -0.72 -5.70
N GLN A 351 30.31 -0.70 -4.38
CA GLN A 351 29.23 -0.52 -3.41
C GLN A 351 28.52 0.83 -3.54
N ASN A 352 29.27 1.91 -3.81
CA ASN A 352 28.71 3.24 -4.03
C ASN A 352 27.92 3.35 -5.34
N ILE A 353 28.41 2.72 -6.41
CA ILE A 353 27.66 2.63 -7.67
C ILE A 353 26.33 1.89 -7.44
N GLU A 354 26.34 0.79 -6.70
CA GLU A 354 25.12 0.07 -6.33
C GLU A 354 24.22 0.85 -5.35
N ALA A 355 24.77 1.86 -4.67
CA ALA A 355 24.02 2.85 -3.89
C ALA A 355 23.38 3.96 -4.74
N GLY A 356 23.72 4.04 -6.03
CA GLY A 356 23.16 5.00 -6.98
C GLY A 356 24.17 6.02 -7.52
N GLU A 357 25.46 5.93 -7.16
CA GLU A 357 26.47 6.79 -7.77
C GLU A 357 26.74 6.41 -9.23
N SER A 358 27.07 7.40 -10.06
CA SER A 358 27.40 7.15 -11.47
C SER A 358 28.76 6.45 -11.58
N VAL A 359 28.80 5.39 -12.40
CA VAL A 359 30.07 4.74 -12.79
C VAL A 359 31.04 5.74 -13.46
N ASP A 360 30.53 6.79 -14.10
CA ASP A 360 31.36 7.78 -14.79
C ASP A 360 32.18 8.64 -13.82
N THR A 361 31.69 8.84 -12.59
CA THR A 361 32.47 9.48 -11.51
C THR A 361 33.79 8.74 -11.28
N TYR A 362 33.72 7.41 -11.23
CA TYR A 362 34.87 6.55 -10.98
C TYR A 362 35.77 6.39 -12.22
N LYS A 363 35.18 6.37 -13.43
CA LYS A 363 35.98 6.48 -14.66
C LYS A 363 36.76 7.79 -14.71
N GLN A 364 36.22 8.89 -14.18
CA GLN A 364 36.94 10.15 -14.12
C GLN A 364 38.11 10.11 -13.13
N ILE A 365 37.97 9.42 -11.99
CA ILE A 365 39.09 9.18 -11.06
C ILE A 365 40.22 8.42 -11.77
N ILE A 366 39.88 7.39 -12.54
CA ILE A 366 40.85 6.62 -13.35
C ILE A 366 41.58 7.55 -14.34
N ARG A 367 40.87 8.40 -15.07
CA ARG A 367 41.47 9.37 -16.00
C ARG A 367 42.37 10.39 -15.28
N ASN A 368 41.96 10.87 -14.12
CA ASN A 368 42.75 11.82 -13.35
C ASN A 368 44.11 11.24 -12.93
N VAL A 369 44.19 9.94 -12.66
CA VAL A 369 45.48 9.25 -12.42
C VAL A 369 46.27 9.11 -13.72
N ALA A 370 45.63 8.71 -14.81
CA ALA A 370 46.28 8.59 -16.11
C ALA A 370 46.81 9.92 -16.68
N LYS A 371 46.20 11.05 -16.26
CA LYS A 371 46.60 12.42 -16.59
C LYS A 371 47.96 12.81 -16.01
N LEU A 372 48.43 12.14 -14.96
CA LEU A 372 49.67 12.52 -14.26
C LEU A 372 50.87 12.42 -15.21
N GLY A 373 51.61 13.53 -15.34
CA GLY A 373 52.79 13.60 -16.21
C GLY A 373 52.48 13.85 -17.69
N LEU A 374 51.22 14.12 -18.06
CA LEU A 374 50.85 14.49 -19.44
C LEU A 374 50.75 16.01 -19.63
N PRO A 375 50.93 16.51 -20.87
CA PRO A 375 50.74 17.93 -21.19
C PRO A 375 49.32 18.42 -20.86
N GLU A 376 49.20 19.71 -20.51
CA GLU A 376 47.93 20.33 -20.11
C GLU A 376 46.80 20.12 -21.13
N LYS A 377 47.09 20.23 -22.43
CA LYS A 377 46.10 20.00 -23.50
C LYS A 377 45.54 18.59 -23.50
N VAL A 378 46.41 17.59 -23.32
CA VAL A 378 46.03 16.17 -23.25
C VAL A 378 45.25 15.93 -21.96
N GLY A 379 45.73 16.47 -20.84
CA GLY A 379 45.01 16.42 -19.57
C GLY A 379 43.61 17.04 -19.63
N GLY A 380 43.42 18.14 -20.37
CA GLY A 380 42.12 18.76 -20.59
C GLY A 380 41.15 17.88 -21.40
N LEU A 381 41.64 17.04 -22.30
CA LEU A 381 40.81 16.04 -22.99
C LEU A 381 40.36 14.93 -22.04
N LEU A 382 41.25 14.50 -21.13
CA LEU A 382 40.92 13.51 -20.09
C LEU A 382 39.89 14.05 -19.11
N ASP A 383 39.96 15.33 -18.77
CA ASP A 383 38.95 16.02 -17.94
C ASP A 383 37.57 16.04 -18.62
N GLN A 384 37.53 16.03 -19.95
CA GLN A 384 36.30 15.96 -20.76
C GLN A 384 35.82 14.51 -21.00
N GLY A 385 36.49 13.52 -20.41
CA GLY A 385 36.12 12.11 -20.49
C GLY A 385 36.69 11.36 -21.70
N VAL A 386 37.64 11.95 -22.44
CA VAL A 386 38.36 11.27 -23.52
C VAL A 386 39.44 10.36 -22.92
N ASP A 387 39.42 9.07 -23.29
CA ASP A 387 40.42 8.10 -22.83
C ASP A 387 41.74 8.23 -23.62
N LEU A 388 42.88 7.91 -22.99
CA LEU A 388 44.20 8.00 -23.64
C LEU A 388 44.30 7.17 -24.91
N GLU A 389 43.66 6.00 -24.96
CA GLU A 389 43.55 5.20 -26.17
C GLU A 389 43.09 6.03 -27.37
N THR A 390 42.06 6.86 -27.17
CA THR A 390 41.52 7.71 -28.25
C THR A 390 42.53 8.77 -28.68
N ILE A 391 43.29 9.32 -27.73
CA ILE A 391 44.29 10.37 -27.98
C ILE A 391 45.52 9.80 -28.69
N TYR A 392 45.95 8.58 -28.35
CA TYR A 392 47.10 7.92 -28.96
C TYR A 392 46.79 7.26 -30.31
N ASN A 393 45.51 7.03 -30.66
CA ASN A 393 45.11 6.36 -31.91
C ASN A 393 45.83 6.89 -33.17
N PRO A 394 45.96 8.22 -33.41
CA PRO A 394 46.68 8.72 -34.59
C PRO A 394 48.14 8.28 -34.64
N TYR A 395 48.83 8.25 -33.48
CA TYR A 395 50.22 7.79 -33.38
C TYR A 395 50.33 6.28 -33.51
N ARG A 396 49.42 5.54 -32.88
CA ARG A 396 49.31 4.07 -32.98
C ARG A 396 49.20 3.64 -34.45
N ARG A 397 48.37 4.31 -35.25
CA ARG A 397 48.26 4.08 -36.70
C ARG A 397 49.56 4.29 -37.48
N GLN A 398 50.30 5.36 -37.18
CA GLN A 398 51.59 5.61 -37.85
C GLN A 398 52.62 4.53 -37.49
N MET A 399 52.63 4.11 -36.22
CA MET A 399 53.52 3.06 -35.74
C MET A 399 53.18 1.71 -36.37
N ALA A 400 51.90 1.34 -36.38
CA ALA A 400 51.41 0.13 -37.04
C ALA A 400 51.80 0.09 -38.53
N ALA A 401 51.58 1.20 -39.25
CA ALA A 401 51.89 1.28 -40.67
C ALA A 401 53.40 1.14 -40.96
N LEU A 402 54.25 1.87 -40.24
CA LEU A 402 55.70 1.88 -40.51
C LEU A 402 56.41 0.63 -39.99
N LEU A 403 55.91 0.05 -38.89
CA LEU A 403 56.46 -1.17 -38.30
C LEU A 403 55.80 -2.45 -38.84
N GLU A 404 54.82 -2.33 -39.73
CA GLU A 404 54.05 -3.45 -40.30
C GLU A 404 53.44 -4.36 -39.22
N LEU A 405 52.95 -3.71 -38.15
CA LEU A 405 52.31 -4.36 -37.02
C LEU A 405 50.79 -4.21 -37.11
N ASP A 406 50.07 -5.11 -36.44
CA ASP A 406 48.65 -4.91 -36.15
C ASP A 406 48.48 -3.73 -35.16
N GLU A 407 47.54 -2.83 -35.44
CA GLU A 407 47.25 -1.67 -34.59
C GLU A 407 46.81 -2.13 -33.18
N ASP A 408 46.00 -3.19 -33.10
CA ASP A 408 45.48 -3.71 -31.83
C ASP A 408 46.55 -4.43 -30.99
N ALA A 409 47.69 -4.80 -31.59
CA ALA A 409 48.81 -5.40 -30.90
C ALA A 409 49.71 -4.36 -30.20
N ILE A 410 49.56 -3.07 -30.52
CA ILE A 410 50.37 -1.99 -29.94
C ILE A 410 49.75 -1.52 -28.61
N SER A 411 50.36 -1.95 -27.50
CA SER A 411 49.95 -1.53 -26.16
C SER A 411 50.19 -0.02 -25.92
N LEU A 412 49.33 0.62 -25.12
CA LEU A 412 49.57 1.97 -24.58
C LEU A 412 50.82 2.07 -23.70
N ASP A 413 51.36 0.93 -23.27
CA ASP A 413 52.59 0.85 -22.48
C ASP A 413 53.84 0.72 -23.35
N ASP A 414 53.71 0.65 -24.69
CA ASP A 414 54.86 0.60 -25.59
C ASP A 414 55.70 1.89 -25.44
N PRO A 415 57.01 1.78 -25.13
CA PRO A 415 57.86 2.94 -24.93
C PRO A 415 57.92 3.89 -26.13
N LEU A 416 57.90 3.36 -27.36
CA LEU A 416 57.90 4.17 -28.57
C LEU A 416 56.60 4.96 -28.69
N LEU A 417 55.46 4.31 -28.43
CA LEU A 417 54.16 4.98 -28.48
C LEU A 417 54.07 6.10 -27.44
N ARG A 418 54.53 5.87 -26.21
CA ARG A 418 54.52 6.87 -25.14
C ARG A 418 55.44 8.05 -25.44
N GLU A 419 56.49 7.88 -26.25
CA GLU A 419 57.36 8.99 -26.66
C GLU A 419 56.62 10.04 -27.51
N ALA A 420 55.52 9.67 -28.17
CA ALA A 420 54.71 10.59 -28.97
C ALA A 420 54.15 11.76 -28.15
N ILE A 421 53.83 11.52 -26.88
CA ILE A 421 53.26 12.50 -25.97
C ILE A 421 54.12 12.52 -24.71
N GLY A 422 55.18 13.31 -24.74
CA GLY A 422 56.04 13.54 -23.58
C GLY A 422 55.44 14.56 -22.61
N PRO A 423 56.02 14.71 -21.40
CA PRO A 423 55.50 15.61 -20.37
C PRO A 423 55.45 17.08 -20.80
N ASP A 424 56.40 17.51 -21.63
CA ASP A 424 56.53 18.91 -22.06
C ASP A 424 55.75 19.22 -23.34
N LYS A 425 55.59 18.23 -24.23
CA LYS A 425 54.94 18.42 -25.54
C LYS A 425 54.55 17.13 -26.23
N GLU A 426 53.50 17.26 -27.05
CA GLU A 426 53.09 16.31 -28.06
C GLU A 426 53.94 16.48 -29.34
N GLN A 427 54.46 15.38 -29.89
CA GLN A 427 55.16 15.37 -31.17
C GLN A 427 54.17 15.55 -32.32
N THR A 428 54.57 16.22 -33.40
CA THR A 428 53.74 16.16 -34.62
C THR A 428 53.78 14.74 -35.20
N LEU A 429 52.74 14.32 -35.94
CA LEU A 429 52.76 13.02 -36.64
C LEU A 429 53.98 12.87 -37.57
N TYR A 430 54.49 13.98 -38.11
CA TYR A 430 55.69 13.98 -38.94
C TYR A 430 56.96 13.69 -38.13
N ASP A 431 57.13 14.34 -36.98
CA ASP A 431 58.28 14.08 -36.10
C ASP A 431 58.22 12.68 -35.52
N TYR A 432 57.03 12.21 -35.14
CA TYR A 432 56.85 10.86 -34.64
C TYR A 432 57.20 9.79 -35.69
N ARG A 433 56.86 9.98 -36.97
CA ARG A 433 57.34 9.11 -38.05
C ARG A 433 58.86 9.05 -38.17
N LYS A 434 59.58 10.14 -37.85
CA LYS A 434 61.05 10.11 -37.81
C LYS A 434 61.55 9.32 -36.61
N THR A 435 60.87 9.43 -35.47
CA THR A 435 61.15 8.65 -34.27
C THR A 435 60.97 7.16 -34.54
N ILE A 436 59.87 6.74 -35.18
CA ILE A 436 59.63 5.34 -35.57
C ILE A 436 60.74 4.81 -36.49
N ARG A 437 61.22 5.59 -37.47
CA ARG A 437 62.34 5.18 -38.34
C ARG A 437 63.67 4.98 -37.62
N LYS A 438 63.83 5.53 -36.40
CA LYS A 438 65.00 5.31 -35.56
C LYS A 438 64.84 4.09 -34.65
N ASP A 439 63.63 3.54 -34.53
CA ASP A 439 63.38 2.35 -33.72
C ASP A 439 64.04 1.12 -34.38
N PRO A 440 64.77 0.28 -33.61
CA PRO A 440 65.45 -0.90 -34.15
C PRO A 440 64.53 -1.91 -34.85
N ARG A 441 63.23 -1.90 -34.55
CA ARG A 441 62.24 -2.76 -35.22
C ARG A 441 62.03 -2.37 -36.68
N TRP A 442 62.21 -1.09 -37.02
CA TRP A 442 61.93 -0.59 -38.37
C TRP A 442 62.81 -1.24 -39.44
N GLN A 443 64.09 -1.50 -39.17
CA GLN A 443 65.02 -2.09 -40.15
C GLN A 443 64.60 -3.48 -40.67
N TYR A 444 63.66 -4.14 -39.98
CA TYR A 444 63.18 -5.47 -40.34
C TYR A 444 61.91 -5.44 -41.22
N THR A 445 61.32 -4.28 -41.46
CA THR A 445 60.09 -4.13 -42.26
C THR A 445 60.38 -4.04 -43.76
N ASP A 446 59.38 -4.37 -44.57
CA ASP A 446 59.48 -4.21 -46.02
C ASP A 446 59.51 -2.73 -46.42
N ASN A 447 58.79 -1.87 -45.70
CA ASN A 447 58.89 -0.41 -45.82
C ASN A 447 60.34 0.10 -45.70
N ALA A 448 61.11 -0.40 -44.72
CA ALA A 448 62.50 0.01 -44.56
C ALA A 448 63.40 -0.50 -45.69
N ARG A 449 63.19 -1.75 -46.11
CA ARG A 449 63.94 -2.34 -47.24
C ARG A 449 63.69 -1.57 -48.53
N GLU A 450 62.45 -1.20 -48.80
CA GLU A 450 62.07 -0.40 -49.97
C GLU A 450 62.68 1.02 -49.89
N GLU A 451 62.59 1.69 -48.74
CA GLU A 451 63.15 3.04 -48.57
C GLU A 451 64.68 3.05 -48.76
N VAL A 452 65.40 2.11 -48.14
CA VAL A 452 66.86 1.98 -48.28
C VAL A 452 67.26 1.57 -49.70
N SER A 453 66.53 0.66 -50.33
CA SER A 453 66.80 0.26 -51.72
C SER A 453 66.63 1.44 -52.68
N ASN A 454 65.58 2.23 -52.52
CA ASN A 454 65.34 3.42 -53.33
C ASN A 454 66.41 4.50 -53.12
N ILE A 455 66.93 4.66 -51.90
CA ILE A 455 68.06 5.56 -51.62
C ILE A 455 69.33 5.03 -52.27
N ALA A 456 69.64 3.73 -52.13
CA ALA A 456 70.82 3.11 -52.73
C ALA A 456 70.78 3.21 -54.27
N LEU A 457 69.63 2.94 -54.89
CA LEU A 457 69.43 3.10 -56.33
C LEU A 457 69.59 4.56 -56.78
N ARG A 458 69.12 5.53 -55.99
CA ARG A 458 69.32 6.95 -56.30
C ARG A 458 70.80 7.34 -56.21
N VAL A 459 71.51 6.90 -55.17
CA VAL A 459 72.96 7.10 -55.04
C VAL A 459 73.69 6.44 -56.21
N LEU A 460 73.38 5.18 -56.55
CA LEU A 460 74.00 4.50 -57.70
C LEU A 460 73.76 5.25 -59.02
N ARG A 461 72.57 5.83 -59.21
CA ARG A 461 72.24 6.67 -60.37
C ARG A 461 73.01 8.00 -60.34
N ASP A 462 73.04 8.68 -59.20
CA ASP A 462 73.71 9.99 -59.03
C ASP A 462 75.24 9.88 -59.18
N PHE A 463 75.82 8.70 -58.91
CA PHE A 463 77.23 8.38 -59.11
C PHE A 463 77.54 7.70 -60.46
N GLY A 464 76.54 7.52 -61.34
CA GLY A 464 76.74 6.98 -62.70
C GLY A 464 77.00 5.47 -62.79
N PHE A 465 76.69 4.70 -61.74
CA PHE A 465 76.83 3.25 -61.71
C PHE A 465 75.60 2.50 -62.25
N GLN A 466 74.51 3.22 -62.54
CA GLN A 466 73.27 2.66 -63.09
C GLN A 466 72.70 3.63 -64.13
N GLY A 467 72.70 3.20 -65.40
CA GLY A 467 72.14 3.93 -66.55
C GLY A 467 70.65 3.75 -66.72
#